data_AF-A0A4V2WJ24-F1
#
_entry.id   AF-A0A4V2WJ24-F1
#
_cell.length_a   1.000
_cell.length_b   1.000
_cell.length_c   1.000
_cell.angle_alpha   90.00
_cell.angle_beta   90.00
_cell.angle_gamma   90.00
#
_symmetry.space_group_name_H-M   'P 1'
#
loop_
_entity.id
_entity.type
_entity.pdbx_description
1 polymer ?
#
loop_
_entity_poly.entity_id
_entity_poly.type
_entity_poly.pdbx_seq_one_letter_code
_entity_poly.pdbx_strand_id
1 'polypeptide(L)'
;MKIPIIALILQGIPEQIAVVTLAYVIAGMPFVRKRIISMGIILALTSYLLRVFPILFGLHTVIMLVFLFVLLFFWGKSNFYAALVASLLSFLALIIGETVCLSLLMPLFHVSAEMLNTDVGLRILITLPQVFVLFIVSLIILKIKKMLKGK
;
A
#
# COMPACT_ATOMS: atom_id res chain seq x y z
N MET A 1 17.71 -2.58 7.55
CA MET A 1 18.09 -3.14 6.23
C MET A 1 18.20 -1.97 5.25
N LYS A 2 19.33 -1.83 4.52
CA LYS A 2 19.43 -0.79 3.48
C LYS A 2 18.63 -1.22 2.28
N ILE A 3 17.43 -0.66 2.12
CA ILE A 3 16.63 -0.90 0.93
C ILE A 3 17.29 -0.14 -0.23
N PRO A 4 17.61 -0.81 -1.34
CA PRO A 4 18.16 -0.13 -2.50
C PRO A 4 17.09 0.75 -3.13
N ILE A 5 17.50 1.93 -3.63
CA ILE A 5 16.61 2.94 -4.19
C ILE A 5 15.76 2.37 -5.34
N ILE A 6 16.30 1.41 -6.09
CA ILE A 6 15.56 0.74 -7.17
C ILE A 6 14.30 0.01 -6.66
N ALA A 7 14.36 -0.62 -5.47
CA ALA A 7 13.20 -1.27 -4.87
C ALA A 7 12.18 -0.25 -4.35
N LEU A 8 12.63 0.92 -3.90
CA LEU A 8 11.70 2.02 -3.58
C LEU A 8 10.94 2.46 -4.83
N ILE A 9 11.62 2.64 -5.96
CA ILE A 9 11.00 3.15 -7.20
C ILE A 9 10.07 2.11 -7.81
N LEU A 10 10.52 0.86 -7.94
CA LEU A 10 9.81 -0.18 -8.69
C LEU A 10 8.77 -0.94 -7.87
N GLN A 11 8.89 -0.96 -6.54
CA GLN A 11 7.98 -1.67 -5.66
C GLN A 11 7.31 -0.71 -4.66
N GLY A 12 8.11 0.05 -3.90
CA GLY A 12 7.60 0.90 -2.81
C GLY A 12 6.61 1.98 -3.28
N ILE A 13 6.94 2.72 -4.33
CA ILE A 13 6.05 3.75 -4.88
C ILE A 13 4.76 3.13 -5.42
N PRO A 14 4.79 2.12 -6.32
CA PRO A 14 3.57 1.45 -6.78
C PRO A 14 2.68 0.91 -5.66
N GLU A 15 3.28 0.28 -4.65
CA GLU A 15 2.57 -0.26 -3.49
C GLU A 15 1.81 0.83 -2.73
N GLN A 16 2.48 1.94 -2.39
CA GLN A 16 1.85 3.01 -1.63
C GLN A 16 0.80 3.77 -2.47
N ILE A 17 0.98 3.86 -3.79
CA ILE A 17 -0.07 4.36 -4.70
C ILE A 17 -1.29 3.43 -4.66
N ALA A 18 -1.09 2.10 -4.65
CA ALA A 18 -2.20 1.14 -4.57
C ALA A 18 -2.95 1.26 -3.24
N VAL A 19 -2.23 1.41 -2.12
CA VAL A 19 -2.82 1.65 -0.78
C VAL A 19 -3.67 2.93 -0.76
N VAL A 20 -3.13 4.04 -1.27
CA VAL A 20 -3.88 5.31 -1.34
C VAL A 20 -5.08 5.18 -2.26
N THR A 21 -4.93 4.49 -3.40
CA THR A 21 -6.03 4.25 -4.34
C THR A 21 -7.18 3.51 -3.65
N LEU A 22 -6.87 2.43 -2.93
CA LEU A 22 -7.84 1.67 -2.17
C LEU A 22 -8.52 2.55 -1.10
N ALA A 23 -7.73 3.37 -0.39
CA ALA A 23 -8.25 4.24 0.64
C ALA A 23 -9.23 5.29 0.09
N TYR A 24 -8.91 5.89 -1.06
CA TYR A 24 -9.82 6.81 -1.77
C TYR A 24 -11.15 6.14 -2.13
N VAL A 25 -11.08 4.90 -2.64
CA VAL A 25 -12.28 4.15 -3.02
C VAL A 25 -13.11 3.80 -1.79
N ILE A 26 -12.49 3.35 -0.69
CA ILE A 26 -13.18 3.02 0.56
C ILE A 26 -13.82 4.27 1.19
N ALA A 27 -13.09 5.38 1.26
CA ALA A 27 -13.60 6.66 1.75
C ALA A 27 -14.68 7.29 0.85
N GLY A 28 -14.88 6.76 -0.37
CA GLY A 28 -15.87 7.28 -1.31
C GLY A 28 -15.49 8.65 -1.89
N MET A 29 -14.20 8.96 -1.90
CA MET A 29 -13.66 10.25 -2.35
C MET A 29 -13.62 10.33 -3.89
N PRO A 30 -13.67 11.54 -4.47
CA PRO A 30 -13.50 11.72 -5.91
C PRO A 30 -12.12 11.23 -6.35
N PHE A 31 -12.08 10.47 -7.44
CA PHE A 31 -10.86 9.85 -7.94
C PHE A 31 -9.97 10.87 -8.68
N VAL A 32 -9.13 11.58 -7.93
CA VAL A 32 -8.19 12.58 -8.48
C VAL A 32 -6.80 11.97 -8.61
N ARG A 33 -6.45 11.52 -9.83
CA ARG A 33 -5.17 10.83 -10.11
C ARG A 33 -3.95 11.56 -9.58
N LYS A 34 -3.86 12.89 -9.80
CA LYS A 34 -2.75 13.71 -9.33
C LYS A 34 -2.56 13.63 -7.81
N ARG A 35 -3.66 13.67 -7.03
CA ARG A 35 -3.60 13.60 -5.56
C ARG A 35 -3.17 12.21 -5.09
N ILE A 36 -3.78 11.17 -5.65
CA ILE A 36 -3.47 9.77 -5.33
C ILE A 36 -1.97 9.49 -5.55
N ILE A 37 -1.45 9.86 -6.72
CA ILE A 37 -0.03 9.66 -7.05
C ILE A 37 0.87 10.46 -6.10
N SER A 38 0.56 11.75 -5.86
CA SER A 38 1.38 12.56 -4.95
C SER A 38 1.41 12.03 -3.53
N MET A 39 0.26 11.58 -2.99
CA MET A 39 0.17 11.01 -1.64
C MET A 39 0.88 9.66 -1.57
N GLY A 40 0.76 8.81 -2.59
CA GLY A 40 1.47 7.53 -2.66
C GLY A 40 2.98 7.70 -2.68
N ILE A 41 3.50 8.66 -3.46
CA ILE A 41 4.93 8.99 -3.47
C ILE A 41 5.39 9.48 -2.09
N ILE A 42 4.63 10.38 -1.46
CA ILE A 42 4.97 10.90 -0.13
C ILE A 42 4.96 9.79 0.92
N LEU A 43 3.97 8.88 0.87
CA LEU A 43 3.97 7.68 1.72
C LEU A 43 5.19 6.80 1.46
N ALA A 44 5.54 6.53 0.21
CA ALA A 44 6.67 5.67 -0.13
C ALA A 44 8.00 6.26 0.36
N LEU A 45 8.22 7.57 0.16
CA LEU A 45 9.39 8.27 0.68
C LEU A 45 9.44 8.24 2.21
N THR A 46 8.31 8.44 2.87
CA THR A 46 8.23 8.39 4.34
C THR A 46 8.54 6.98 4.85
N SER A 47 7.95 5.95 4.24
CA SER A 47 8.22 4.55 4.56
C SER A 47 9.70 4.20 4.37
N TYR A 48 10.32 4.69 3.30
CA TYR A 48 11.76 4.52 3.06
C TYR A 48 12.59 5.14 4.19
N LEU A 49 12.30 6.40 4.56
CA LEU A 49 13.01 7.10 5.63
C LEU A 49 12.84 6.38 6.97
N LEU A 50 11.63 5.97 7.33
CA LEU A 50 11.34 5.23 8.57
C LEU A 50 12.14 3.92 8.67
N ARG A 51 12.41 3.25 7.54
CA ARG A 51 13.20 2.01 7.51
C ARG A 51 14.72 2.23 7.62
N VAL A 52 15.19 3.47 7.45
CA VAL A 52 16.59 3.85 7.74
C VAL A 52 16.80 4.03 9.25
N PHE A 53 15.77 4.48 9.97
CA PHE A 53 15.82 4.59 11.42
C PHE A 53 15.75 3.19 12.10
N PRO A 54 16.39 3.00 13.26
CA PRO A 54 16.35 1.74 14.02
C PRO A 54 15.02 1.60 14.78
N ILE A 55 13.92 1.60 14.05
CA ILE A 55 12.57 1.46 14.60
C ILE A 55 12.23 -0.04 14.72
N LEU A 56 11.48 -0.40 15.77
CA LEU A 56 10.93 -1.75 15.94
C LEU A 56 10.17 -2.20 14.69
N PHE A 57 10.34 -3.48 14.33
CA PHE A 57 9.59 -4.09 13.24
C PHE A 57 8.08 -3.96 13.47
N GLY A 58 7.33 -3.61 12.43
CA GLY A 58 5.88 -3.36 12.51
C GLY A 58 5.47 -1.94 12.97
N LEU A 59 6.26 -1.26 13.80
CA LEU A 59 5.92 0.10 14.25
C LEU A 59 5.90 1.11 13.09
N HIS A 60 6.77 0.92 12.09
CA HIS A 60 6.72 1.71 10.86
C HIS A 60 5.37 1.59 10.15
N THR A 61 4.74 0.41 10.12
CA THR A 61 3.40 0.21 9.52
C THR A 61 2.33 1.01 10.27
N VAL A 62 2.38 1.03 11.60
CA VAL A 62 1.46 1.83 12.42
C VAL A 62 1.64 3.32 12.14
N ILE A 63 2.89 3.80 12.06
CA ILE A 63 3.19 5.20 11.70
C ILE A 63 2.65 5.52 10.31
N MET A 64 2.87 4.65 9.32
CA MET A 64 2.38 4.84 7.96
C MET A 64 0.84 4.86 7.88
N LEU A 65 0.16 4.07 8.71
CA LEU A 65 -1.29 4.07 8.83
C LEU A 65 -1.82 5.40 9.35
N VAL A 66 -1.26 5.89 10.46
CA VAL A 66 -1.60 7.21 11.02
C VAL A 66 -1.30 8.30 10.01
N PHE A 67 -0.18 8.20 9.29
CA PHE A 67 0.19 9.17 8.28
C PHE A 67 -0.78 9.18 7.09
N LEU A 68 -1.22 8.01 6.61
CA LEU A 68 -2.27 7.91 5.59
C LEU A 68 -3.57 8.56 6.08
N PHE A 69 -3.98 8.29 7.32
CA PHE A 69 -5.15 8.93 7.93
C PHE A 69 -5.05 10.46 7.86
N VAL A 70 -3.93 11.03 8.33
CA VAL A 70 -3.67 12.48 8.32
C VAL A 70 -3.73 13.03 6.88
N LEU A 71 -3.10 12.35 5.93
CA LEU A 71 -3.12 12.76 4.52
C LEU A 71 -4.54 12.75 3.95
N LEU A 72 -5.34 11.71 4.21
CA LEU A 72 -6.73 11.64 3.74
C LEU A 72 -7.62 12.71 4.39
N PHE A 73 -7.44 12.98 5.68
CA PHE A 73 -8.22 13.97 6.41
C PHE A 73 -7.92 15.39 5.93
N PHE A 74 -6.65 15.83 5.99
CA PHE A 74 -6.28 17.20 5.66
C PHE A 74 -6.18 17.47 4.16
N TRP A 75 -5.50 16.61 3.42
CA TRP A 75 -5.23 16.86 2.00
C TRP A 75 -6.30 16.25 1.09
N GLY A 76 -6.78 15.07 1.46
CA GLY A 76 -7.92 14.44 0.83
C GLY A 76 -9.23 15.21 1.04
N LYS A 77 -9.33 15.98 2.13
CA LYS A 77 -10.57 16.62 2.61
C LYS A 77 -11.67 15.59 2.92
N SER A 78 -11.28 14.40 3.37
CA SER A 78 -12.20 13.38 3.86
C SER A 78 -12.73 13.75 5.24
N ASN A 79 -13.92 13.27 5.60
CA ASN A 79 -14.37 13.37 6.98
C ASN A 79 -13.58 12.40 7.88
N PHE A 80 -13.58 12.67 9.19
CA PHE A 80 -12.78 11.93 10.17
C PHE A 80 -13.03 10.41 10.11
N TYR A 81 -14.31 10.00 10.19
CA TYR A 81 -14.70 8.58 10.20
C TYR A 81 -14.28 7.86 8.91
N ALA A 82 -14.55 8.46 7.76
CA ALA A 82 -14.20 7.87 6.46
C ALA A 82 -12.67 7.79 6.28
N ALA A 83 -11.91 8.81 6.70
CA ALA A 83 -10.45 8.78 6.66
C ALA A 83 -9.87 7.67 7.55
N LEU A 84 -10.39 7.54 8.77
CA LEU A 84 -9.94 6.54 9.73
C LEU A 84 -10.23 5.12 9.22
N VAL A 85 -11.47 4.83 8.86
CA VAL A 85 -11.87 3.52 8.33
C VAL A 85 -11.11 3.18 7.05
N ALA A 86 -10.95 4.14 6.13
CA ALA A 86 -10.20 3.91 4.90
C ALA A 86 -8.71 3.60 5.15
N SER A 87 -8.07 4.33 6.07
CA SER A 87 -6.67 4.05 6.42
C SER A 87 -6.49 2.66 7.03
N LEU A 88 -7.37 2.27 7.97
CA LEU A 88 -7.34 0.97 8.64
C LEU A 88 -7.55 -0.17 7.65
N LEU A 89 -8.60 -0.10 6.84
CA LEU A 89 -8.95 -1.15 5.89
C LEU A 89 -7.93 -1.27 4.76
N SER A 90 -7.35 -0.16 4.28
CA SER A 90 -6.33 -0.22 3.23
C SER A 90 -5.03 -0.86 3.71
N PHE A 91 -4.57 -0.55 4.93
CA PHE A 91 -3.40 -1.21 5.50
C PHE A 91 -3.68 -2.66 5.88
N LEU A 92 -4.88 -2.98 6.36
CA LEU A 92 -5.28 -4.36 6.59
C LEU A 92 -5.24 -5.17 5.29
N ALA A 93 -5.78 -4.62 4.19
CA ALA A 93 -5.74 -5.23 2.87
C ALA A 93 -4.30 -5.40 2.36
N LEU A 94 -3.41 -4.43 2.62
CA LEU A 94 -1.99 -4.55 2.29
C LEU A 94 -1.34 -5.72 3.04
N ILE A 95 -1.52 -5.80 4.36
CA ILE A 95 -0.93 -6.85 5.20
C ILE A 95 -1.42 -8.23 4.76
N ILE A 96 -2.73 -8.37 4.54
CA ILE A 96 -3.33 -9.62 4.05
C ILE A 96 -2.77 -9.96 2.66
N GLY A 97 -2.77 -8.99 1.74
CA GLY A 97 -2.29 -9.19 0.38
C GLY A 97 -0.83 -9.63 0.33
N GLU A 98 0.05 -8.95 1.06
CA GLU A 98 1.47 -9.30 1.18
C GLU A 98 1.65 -10.70 1.79
N THR A 99 0.96 -10.99 2.90
CA THR A 99 1.07 -12.29 3.59
C THR A 99 0.60 -13.44 2.70
N VAL A 100 -0.53 -13.27 2.02
CA VAL A 100 -1.08 -14.29 1.11
C VAL A 100 -0.17 -14.48 -0.10
N CYS A 101 0.27 -13.39 -0.75
CA CYS A 101 1.16 -13.47 -1.89
C CYS A 101 2.50 -14.14 -1.52
N LEU A 102 3.14 -13.75 -0.42
CA LEU A 102 4.39 -14.36 0.02
C LEU A 102 4.21 -15.84 0.38
N SER A 103 3.16 -16.20 1.11
CA SER A 103 2.90 -17.59 1.51
C SER A 103 2.63 -18.52 0.34
N LEU A 104 2.11 -18.00 -0.78
CA LEU A 104 1.87 -18.77 -1.99
C LEU A 104 3.09 -18.79 -2.93
N LEU A 105 3.71 -17.63 -3.16
CA LEU A 105 4.76 -17.48 -4.16
C LEU A 105 6.11 -17.99 -3.68
N MET A 106 6.46 -17.80 -2.40
CA MET A 106 7.76 -18.26 -1.89
C MET A 106 7.93 -19.78 -2.00
N PRO A 107 6.98 -20.63 -1.57
CA PRO A 107 7.10 -22.08 -1.78
C PRO A 107 7.05 -22.47 -3.25
N LEU A 108 6.18 -21.84 -4.04
CA LEU A 108 6.02 -22.15 -5.47
C LEU A 108 7.32 -21.93 -6.26
N PHE A 109 8.01 -20.83 -6.01
CA PHE A 109 9.27 -20.48 -6.67
C PHE A 109 10.51 -20.95 -5.90
N HIS A 110 10.33 -21.71 -4.82
CA HIS A 110 11.41 -22.23 -3.97
C HIS A 110 12.31 -21.10 -3.41
N VAL A 111 11.69 -19.97 -3.07
CA VAL A 111 12.36 -18.76 -2.59
C VAL A 111 12.37 -18.70 -1.06
N SER A 112 13.55 -18.52 -0.46
CA SER A 112 13.70 -18.30 0.98
C SER A 112 13.67 -16.81 1.34
N ALA A 113 13.38 -16.50 2.60
CA ALA A 113 13.40 -15.11 3.09
C ALA A 113 14.80 -14.48 2.98
N GLU A 114 15.86 -15.28 3.08
CA GLU A 114 17.23 -14.83 2.92
C GLU A 114 17.52 -14.37 1.49
N MET A 115 17.07 -15.12 0.49
CA MET A 115 17.25 -14.75 -0.92
C MET A 115 16.54 -13.43 -1.28
N LEU A 116 15.38 -13.14 -0.67
CA LEU A 116 14.69 -11.85 -0.84
C LEU A 116 15.47 -10.67 -0.25
N ASN A 117 16.39 -10.92 0.69
CA ASN A 117 17.23 -9.88 1.28
C ASN A 117 18.49 -9.62 0.47
N THR A 118 19.02 -10.62 -0.22
CA THR A 118 20.25 -10.53 -1.02
C THR A 118 20.00 -10.17 -2.48
N ASP A 119 18.91 -10.68 -3.08
CA ASP A 119 18.56 -10.44 -4.48
C ASP A 119 17.38 -9.46 -4.60
N VAL A 120 17.71 -8.25 -5.05
CA VAL A 120 16.77 -7.15 -5.21
C VAL A 120 15.74 -7.42 -6.31
N GLY A 121 16.16 -8.08 -7.40
CA GLY A 121 15.29 -8.38 -8.53
C GLY A 121 14.26 -9.44 -8.14
N LEU A 122 14.72 -10.51 -7.49
CA LEU A 122 13.85 -11.56 -6.96
C LEU A 122 12.88 -11.00 -5.92
N ARG A 123 13.35 -10.11 -5.03
CA ARG A 123 12.50 -9.42 -4.08
C ARG A 123 11.37 -8.67 -4.77
N ILE A 124 11.69 -7.82 -5.75
CA ILE A 124 10.67 -7.05 -6.47
C ILE A 124 9.70 -8.01 -7.15
N LEU A 125 10.18 -9.04 -7.85
CA LEU A 125 9.33 -9.97 -8.59
C LEU A 125 8.33 -10.72 -7.69
N ILE A 126 8.78 -11.19 -6.52
CA ILE A 126 7.93 -11.95 -5.58
C ILE A 126 6.96 -11.04 -4.82
N THR A 127 7.32 -9.77 -4.61
CA THR A 127 6.52 -8.80 -3.84
C THR A 127 5.75 -7.77 -4.69
N LEU A 128 5.85 -7.83 -6.02
CA LEU A 128 5.01 -7.00 -6.88
C LEU A 128 3.57 -7.51 -7.00
N PRO A 129 3.29 -8.84 -7.00
CA PRO A 129 1.95 -9.38 -7.15
C PRO A 129 0.91 -8.80 -6.19
N GLN A 130 1.23 -8.55 -4.91
CA GLN A 130 0.24 -7.96 -4.00
C GLN A 130 -0.20 -6.54 -4.40
N VAL A 131 0.66 -5.79 -5.09
CA VAL A 131 0.31 -4.44 -5.58
C VAL A 131 -0.82 -4.54 -6.61
N PHE A 132 -0.75 -5.52 -7.52
CA PHE A 132 -1.81 -5.78 -8.48
C PHE A 132 -3.10 -6.23 -7.78
N VAL A 133 -3.00 -7.07 -6.76
CA VAL A 133 -4.15 -7.50 -5.94
C VAL A 133 -4.85 -6.27 -5.33
N LEU A 134 -4.10 -5.33 -4.74
CA LEU A 134 -4.68 -4.11 -4.17
C LEU A 134 -5.38 -3.23 -5.22
N PHE A 135 -4.81 -3.10 -6.42
CA PHE A 135 -5.46 -2.38 -7.51
C PHE A 135 -6.75 -3.08 -7.96
N ILE A 136 -6.73 -4.41 -8.11
CA ILE A 136 -7.91 -5.20 -8.48
C ILE A 136 -9.02 -5.03 -7.44
N VAL A 137 -8.69 -5.16 -6.15
CA VAL A 137 -9.63 -4.95 -5.04
C VAL A 137 -10.22 -3.53 -5.10
N SER A 138 -9.39 -2.52 -5.35
CA SER A 138 -9.84 -1.13 -5.51
C SER A 138 -10.86 -0.99 -6.66
N LEU A 139 -10.61 -1.63 -7.80
CA LEU A 139 -11.50 -1.60 -8.96
C LEU A 139 -12.82 -2.32 -8.69
N ILE A 140 -12.78 -3.46 -8.00
CA ILE A 140 -13.97 -4.23 -7.62
C ILE A 140 -14.86 -3.38 -6.70
N ILE A 141 -14.31 -2.79 -5.63
CA ILE A 141 -15.07 -1.95 -4.71
C ILE A 141 -15.65 -0.74 -5.44
N LEU A 142 -14.88 -0.12 -6.34
CA LEU A 142 -15.36 1.01 -7.14
C LEU A 142 -16.56 0.62 -8.02
N LYS A 143 -16.51 -0.56 -8.66
CA LYS A 143 -17.61 -1.07 -9.49
C LYS A 143 -18.86 -1.34 -8.65
N ILE A 144 -18.72 -2.00 -7.50
CA ILE A 144 -19.83 -2.28 -6.58
C ILE A 144 -20.49 -0.97 -6.12
N LYS A 145 -19.69 0.03 -5.70
CA LYS A 145 -20.22 1.32 -5.27
C LYS A 145 -20.98 2.07 -6.38
N LYS A 146 -20.51 1.99 -7.64
CA LYS A 146 -21.23 2.56 -8.79
C LYS A 146 -22.58 1.88 -9.01
N MET A 147 -22.64 0.55 -8.90
CA MET A 147 -23.89 -0.20 -9.04
C MET A 147 -24.91 0.15 -7.94
N LEU A 148 -24.45 0.38 -6.71
CA LEU A 148 -25.33 0.75 -5.59
C LEU A 148 -25.86 2.18 -5.68
N LYS A 149 -25.12 3.11 -6.29
CA LYS A 149 -25.57 4.51 -6.50
C LYS A 149 -26.47 4.70 -7.73
N GLY A 150 -26.47 3.74 -8.65
CA GLY A 150 -27.33 3.72 -9.84
C GLY A 150 -28.65 2.99 -9.64
N LYS A 151 -28.93 2.52 -8.42
CA LYS A 151 -30.23 2.07 -7.94
C LYS A 151 -30.82 3.15 -7.05
#